data_AF-A0A480A4B4-F1
#
_entry.id   AF-A0A480A4B4-F1
#
_cell.length_a   1.000
_cell.length_b   1.000
_cell.length_c   1.000
_cell.angle_alpha   90.00
_cell.angle_beta   90.00
_cell.angle_gamma   90.00
#
_symmetry.space_group_name_H-M   'P 1'
#
loop_
_entity.id
_entity.type
_entity.pdbx_description
1 polymer ?
#
loop_
_entity_poly.entity_id
_entity_poly.type
_entity_poly.pdbx_seq_one_letter_code
_entity_poly.pdbx_strand_id
1 'polypeptide(L)' 'MNIEQSVLEKLRHLPVDKQQQLLDFAEFLSQKMTLKTPLQNVRGLCADLKVDISEEDIYQARQEMWGNFPRDII' A
#
# COMPACT_ATOMS: atom_id res chain seq x y z
N MET A 1 -19.86 -27.15 -21.31
CA MET A 1 -20.08 -26.89 -19.88
C MET A 1 -19.57 -25.50 -19.56
N ASN A 2 -20.43 -24.62 -19.05
CA ASN A 2 -20.04 -23.29 -18.61
C ASN A 2 -19.66 -23.36 -17.13
N ILE A 3 -18.57 -22.69 -16.72
CA ILE A 3 -18.09 -22.64 -15.33
C ILE A 3 -19.21 -22.18 -14.40
N GLU A 4 -20.04 -21.23 -14.84
CA GLU A 4 -21.20 -20.73 -14.09
C GLU A 4 -22.19 -21.85 -13.74
N GLN A 5 -22.49 -22.72 -14.70
CA GLN A 5 -23.44 -23.84 -14.50
C GLN A 5 -22.88 -24.85 -13.51
N SER A 6 -21.59 -25.19 -13.60
CA SER A 6 -20.94 -26.13 -12.68
C SER A 6 -20.86 -25.59 -11.25
N VAL A 7 -20.69 -24.27 -11.08
CA VAL A 7 -20.73 -23.62 -9.76
C VAL A 7 -22.15 -23.66 -9.19
N LEU A 8 -23.17 -23.34 -9.99
CA LEU A 8 -24.58 -23.38 -9.57
C LEU A 8 -25.07 -24.79 -9.22
N GLU A 9 -24.62 -25.81 -9.93
CA GLU A 9 -24.93 -27.20 -9.59
C GLU A 9 -24.30 -27.61 -8.27
N LYS A 10 -23.03 -27.26 -8.02
CA LYS A 10 -22.36 -27.55 -6.75
C LYS A 10 -23.01 -26.79 -5.59
N LEU A 11 -23.38 -25.52 -5.79
CA LEU A 11 -24.07 -24.70 -4.79
C LEU A 11 -25.41 -25.31 -4.36
N ARG A 12 -26.21 -25.81 -5.31
CA ARG A 12 -27.50 -26.46 -5.02
C ARG A 12 -27.39 -27.76 -4.20
N HIS A 13 -26.27 -28.47 -4.30
CA HIS A 13 -26.03 -29.71 -3.56
C HIS A 13 -25.34 -29.50 -2.20
N LEU A 14 -24.97 -28.25 -1.87
CA LEU A 14 -24.30 -27.91 -0.62
C LEU A 14 -25.30 -27.48 0.45
N PRO A 15 -25.07 -27.83 1.73
CA PRO A 15 -25.84 -27.29 2.85
C PRO A 15 -25.59 -25.79 3.02
N VAL A 16 -26.55 -25.08 3.59
CA VAL A 16 -26.58 -23.60 3.74
C VAL A 16 -25.27 -23.04 4.31
N ASP A 17 -24.70 -23.73 5.30
CA ASP A 17 -23.42 -23.37 5.94
C ASP A 17 -22.25 -23.24 4.94
N LYS A 18 -22.17 -24.19 3.99
CA LYS A 18 -21.13 -24.18 2.95
C LYS A 18 -21.46 -23.25 1.79
N GLN A 19 -22.73 -22.91 1.58
CA GLN A 19 -23.12 -21.89 0.60
C GLN A 19 -22.64 -20.51 1.04
N GLN A 20 -22.72 -20.21 2.35
CA GLN A 20 -22.17 -18.97 2.90
C GLN A 20 -20.66 -18.88 2.74
N GLN A 21 -19.91 -19.96 3.03
CA GLN A 21 -18.45 -19.98 2.80
C GLN A 21 -18.07 -19.74 1.33
N LEU A 22 -18.84 -20.26 0.37
CA LEU A 22 -18.60 -20.03 -1.06
C LEU A 22 -18.84 -18.57 -1.46
N LEU A 23 -19.87 -17.95 -0.89
CA LEU A 23 -20.20 -16.55 -1.12
C LEU A 23 -19.10 -15.64 -0.55
N ASP A 24 -18.66 -15.92 0.67
CA ASP A 24 -17.54 -15.22 1.32
C ASP A 24 -16.24 -15.36 0.50
N PHE A 25 -15.96 -16.57 0.00
CA PHE A 25 -14.79 -16.79 -0.86
C PHE A 25 -14.88 -16.05 -2.20
N ALA A 26 -16.06 -15.98 -2.82
CA ALA A 26 -16.27 -15.21 -4.04
C ALA A 26 -16.05 -13.70 -3.80
N GLU A 27 -16.54 -13.19 -2.68
CA GLU A 27 -16.32 -11.80 -2.26
C GLU A 27 -14.83 -11.52 -2.02
N PHE A 28 -14.14 -12.42 -1.30
CA PHE A 28 -12.71 -12.35 -1.07
C PHE A 28 -11.91 -12.30 -2.38
N LEU A 29 -12.26 -13.11 -3.38
CA LEU A 29 -11.60 -13.08 -4.69
C LEU A 29 -11.81 -11.75 -5.41
N SER A 30 -13.02 -11.19 -5.34
CA SER A 30 -13.35 -9.89 -5.91
C SER A 30 -12.56 -8.76 -5.26
N GLN A 31 -12.50 -8.74 -3.93
CA GLN A 31 -11.69 -7.76 -3.17
C GLN A 31 -10.19 -7.90 -3.45
N LYS A 32 -9.69 -9.14 -3.58
CA LYS A 32 -8.28 -9.39 -3.90
C LYS A 32 -7.89 -8.92 -5.32
N MET A 33 -8.83 -8.92 -6.25
CA MET A 33 -8.64 -8.34 -7.59
C MET A 33 -8.61 -6.81 -7.57
N THR A 34 -9.39 -6.16 -6.70
CA THR A 34 -9.41 -4.69 -6.60
C THR A 34 -8.22 -4.12 -5.81
N LEU A 35 -7.60 -4.91 -4.94
CA LEU A 35 -6.54 -4.48 -4.02
C LEU A 35 -5.12 -4.25 -4.62
N LYS A 36 -4.95 -4.21 -5.93
CA LYS A 36 -3.60 -4.10 -6.53
C LYS A 36 -3.50 -3.08 -7.65
N THR A 37 -3.87 -1.82 -7.38
CA THR A 37 -3.08 -0.74 -7.99
C THR A 37 -1.74 -0.71 -7.25
N PRO A 38 -0.61 -1.03 -7.91
CA PRO A 38 0.68 -0.86 -7.27
C PRO A 38 0.78 0.61 -6.85
N LEU A 39 1.05 0.85 -5.56
CA LEU A 39 1.39 2.19 -5.09
C LEU A 39 2.50 2.70 -6.00
N GLN A 40 2.27 3.85 -6.66
CA GLN A 40 3.29 4.46 -7.50
C GLN A 40 4.55 4.64 -6.66
N ASN A 41 5.68 4.23 -7.23
CA ASN A 41 6.97 4.33 -6.58
C ASN A 41 7.19 5.79 -6.15
N VAL A 42 7.45 6.01 -4.86
CA VAL A 42 7.75 7.37 -4.33
C VAL A 42 9.06 7.94 -4.87
N ARG A 43 9.89 7.11 -5.54
CA ARG A 43 11.06 7.59 -6.29
C ARG A 43 10.62 8.55 -7.38
N GLY A 44 11.09 9.80 -7.28
CA GLY A 44 10.81 10.86 -8.26
C GLY A 44 9.67 11.80 -7.86
N LEU A 45 8.97 11.56 -6.74
CA LEU A 45 7.90 12.44 -6.27
C LEU A 45 8.37 13.89 -6.05
N CYS A 46 9.62 14.06 -5.63
CA CYS A 46 10.22 15.39 -5.42
C CYS A 46 11.15 15.83 -6.57
N ALA A 47 11.19 15.11 -7.70
CA ALA A 47 12.07 15.47 -8.82
C ALA A 47 11.65 16.81 -9.48
N ASP A 48 10.36 17.13 -9.47
CA ASP A 48 9.84 18.40 -9.98
C ASP A 48 10.06 19.59 -9.04
N LEU A 49 10.45 19.34 -7.78
CA LEU A 49 10.54 20.38 -6.76
C LEU A 49 11.74 21.33 -6.97
N LYS A 50 12.63 21.03 -7.93
CA LYS A 50 13.80 21.85 -8.32
C LYS A 50 14.54 22.45 -7.12
N VAL A 51 14.68 21.67 -6.05
CA VAL A 51 15.38 22.13 -4.85
C VAL A 51 16.88 21.97 -5.11
N ASP A 52 17.51 23.08 -5.48
CA ASP A 52 18.96 23.18 -5.60
C ASP A 52 19.50 23.49 -4.20
N ILE A 53 19.80 22.45 -3.42
CA ILE A 53 20.37 22.62 -2.09
C ILE A 53 21.89 22.73 -2.27
N SER A 54 22.45 23.91 -2.02
CA SER A 54 23.90 24.10 -2.02
C SER A 54 24.52 23.62 -0.72
N GLU A 55 25.82 23.31 -0.74
CA GLU A 55 26.56 22.89 0.45
C GLU A 55 26.50 23.96 1.57
N GLU A 56 26.48 25.24 1.18
CA GLU A 56 26.32 26.38 2.08
C GLU A 56 24.95 26.36 2.79
N ASP A 57 23.87 26.04 2.08
CA ASP A 57 22.52 25.94 2.65
C ASP A 57 22.45 24.82 3.69
N ILE A 58 23.08 23.68 3.41
CA ILE A 58 23.17 22.54 4.35
C ILE A 58 23.98 22.93 5.59
N TYR A 59 25.10 23.62 5.39
CA TYR A 59 25.95 24.06 6.50
C TYR A 59 25.22 25.06 7.40
N GLN A 60 24.56 26.07 6.82
CA GLN A 60 23.76 27.03 7.58
C GLN A 60 22.62 26.34 8.33
N ALA A 61 21.82 25.51 7.66
CA ALA A 61 20.73 24.78 8.30
C ALA A 61 21.20 23.89 9.45
N ARG A 62 22.37 23.24 9.28
CA ARG A 62 22.99 22.42 10.35
C ARG A 62 23.49 23.29 11.50
N GLN A 63 24.11 24.43 11.22
CA GLN A 63 24.57 25.35 12.23
C GLN A 63 23.40 25.98 13.01
N GLU A 64 22.30 26.31 12.35
CA GLU A 64 21.10 26.84 13.00
C GLU A 64 20.42 25.80 13.88
N MET A 65 20.22 24.58 13.36
CA MET A 65 19.53 23.51 14.09
C MET A 65 20.39 22.87 15.19
N TRP A 66 21.71 22.79 15.01
CA TRP A 66 22.61 22.06 15.92
C TRP A 66 23.70 22.96 16.55
N GLY A 67 23.70 24.26 16.27
CA GLY A 67 24.69 25.20 16.85
C GLY A 67 24.56 25.33 18.36
N ASN A 68 23.34 25.13 18.88
CA ASN A 68 23.05 25.11 20.32
C ASN A 68 22.93 23.68 20.87
N PHE A 69 23.36 22.67 20.11
CA PHE A 69 23.35 21.29 20.55
C PHE A 69 24.32 21.12 21.72
N PRO A 70 23.85 20.66 22.90
CA PRO A 70 24.71 20.54 24.08
C PRO A 70 25.84 19.56 23.79
N ARG A 71 27.09 20.05 23.90
CA ARG A 71 28.30 19.25 23.68
C ARG A 71 28.73 18.47 24.92
N ASP A 72 28.22 18.88 26.08
CA ASP A 72 28.40 18.21 27.37
C ASP A 72 27.18 17.35 27.66
N ILE A 73 27.05 16.24 26.93
CA ILE A 73 26.23 15.10 27.38
C ILE A 73 27.22 14.14 28.03
N ILE A 74 27.42 14.31 29.34
CA ILE A 74 28.19 13.38 30.19
C ILE A 74 27.23 12.32 30.74
#